data_AF-A0A074X5I2-F1
#
_entry.id   AF-A0A074X5I2-F1
#
_cell.length_a   1.000
_cell.length_b   1.000
_cell.length_c   1.000
_cell.angle_alpha   90.00
_cell.angle_beta   90.00
_cell.angle_gamma   90.00
#
_symmetry.space_group_name_H-M   'P 1'
#
loop_
_entity.id
_entity.type
_entity.pdbx_description
1 polymer ?
#
loop_
_entity_poly.entity_id
_entity_poly.type
_entity_poly.pdbx_seq_one_letter_code
_entity_poly.pdbx_strand_id
1 'polypeptide(L)'
;MSIKAVPKAEYLQHLQPQTMTVNLVVGIISIAPARTVTIRKGGYDMEIIELTVGDETKAGFTISSWHSAQDPRSKTVDQSRKVLQSLRPQDIVLIERVALSSFRGAVFGQSLNRKATKNTTAFTVLHKAHEFRSDSVQQSSLPPAIEHKLERVREWVSSFVGPSAKRKAQHEPLSHAGQKKGRKHALTEDFLPADSQP
;
A
#
# COMPACT_ATOMS: atom_id res chain seq x y z
N MET A 1 -9.10 8.94 -8.36
CA MET A 1 -7.82 9.61 -8.69
C MET A 1 -6.74 8.55 -8.91
N SER A 2 -5.70 8.83 -9.69
CA SER A 2 -4.53 7.94 -9.80
C SER A 2 -3.42 8.34 -8.82
N ILE A 3 -2.61 7.39 -8.34
CA ILE A 3 -1.57 7.63 -7.33
C ILE A 3 -0.54 8.65 -7.84
N LYS A 4 -0.19 8.65 -9.13
CA LYS A 4 0.74 9.64 -9.71
C LYS A 4 0.25 11.09 -9.57
N ALA A 5 -1.06 11.30 -9.42
CA ALA A 5 -1.64 12.64 -9.22
C ALA A 5 -1.63 13.11 -7.76
N VAL A 6 -1.19 12.27 -6.82
CA VAL A 6 -0.95 12.69 -5.43
C VAL A 6 0.12 13.80 -5.44
N PRO A 7 -0.15 14.97 -4.83
CA PRO A 7 0.78 16.09 -4.88
C PRO A 7 2.03 15.83 -4.04
N LYS A 8 3.05 16.66 -4.26
CA LYS A 8 4.32 16.59 -3.53
C LYS A 8 4.16 17.02 -2.07
N ALA A 9 5.11 16.61 -1.24
CA ALA A 9 5.14 16.95 0.18
C ALA A 9 5.09 18.47 0.44
N GLU A 10 5.83 19.25 -0.35
CA GLU A 10 5.85 20.72 -0.25
C GLU A 10 4.44 21.33 -0.35
N TYR A 11 3.62 20.83 -1.28
CA TYR A 11 2.25 21.31 -1.43
C TYR A 11 1.38 20.98 -0.20
N LEU A 12 1.53 19.77 0.35
CA LEU A 12 0.82 19.37 1.57
C LEU A 12 1.23 20.20 2.79
N GLN A 13 2.49 20.61 2.87
CA GLN A 13 2.98 21.47 3.95
C GLN A 13 2.37 22.87 3.88
N HIS A 14 2.25 23.45 2.68
CA HIS A 14 1.62 24.76 2.49
C HIS A 14 0.12 24.77 2.82
N LEU A 15 -0.56 23.61 2.74
CA LEU A 15 -1.97 23.49 3.10
C LEU A 15 -2.22 23.45 4.60
N GLN A 16 -1.20 23.26 5.44
CA GLN A 16 -1.41 23.15 6.88
C GLN A 16 -2.06 24.41 7.46
N PRO A 17 -3.05 24.26 8.38
CA PRO A 17 -3.46 23.05 9.07
C PRO A 17 -4.50 22.17 8.33
N GLN A 18 -4.92 22.54 7.12
CA GLN A 18 -5.91 21.79 6.35
C GLN A 18 -5.34 20.45 5.89
N THR A 19 -6.08 19.36 6.16
CA THR A 19 -5.73 18.02 5.69
C THR A 19 -6.41 17.74 4.35
N MET A 20 -5.61 17.43 3.33
CA MET A 20 -6.14 17.04 2.03
C MET A 20 -6.51 15.55 2.02
N THR A 21 -7.65 15.20 1.44
CA THR A 21 -8.12 13.82 1.33
C THR A 21 -8.35 13.39 -0.11
N VAL A 22 -8.08 12.13 -0.43
CA VAL A 22 -8.28 11.56 -1.78
C VAL A 22 -9.04 10.24 -1.74
N ASN A 23 -9.69 9.92 -2.87
CA ASN A 23 -10.31 8.62 -3.11
C ASN A 23 -9.50 7.83 -4.14
N LEU A 24 -9.15 6.59 -3.81
CA LEU A 24 -8.21 5.76 -4.54
C LEU A 24 -8.83 4.41 -4.90
N VAL A 25 -8.69 4.00 -6.16
CA VAL A 25 -8.95 2.62 -6.61
C VAL A 25 -7.59 1.99 -6.87
N VAL A 26 -7.22 0.99 -6.08
CA VAL A 26 -5.84 0.49 -6.02
C VAL A 26 -5.81 -1.02 -5.80
N GLY A 27 -4.77 -1.65 -6.35
CA GLY A 27 -4.42 -3.04 -6.05
C GLY A 27 -3.57 -3.14 -4.78
N ILE A 28 -3.85 -4.15 -3.97
CA ILE A 28 -3.07 -4.49 -2.78
C ILE A 28 -1.79 -5.22 -3.21
N ILE A 29 -0.63 -4.66 -2.86
CA ILE A 29 0.68 -5.30 -3.09
C ILE A 29 1.06 -6.14 -1.87
N SER A 30 0.96 -5.55 -0.68
CA SER A 30 1.24 -6.24 0.58
C SER A 30 0.48 -5.58 1.73
N ILE A 31 0.21 -6.37 2.76
CA ILE A 31 -0.34 -5.91 4.04
C ILE A 31 0.69 -6.26 5.11
N ALA A 32 1.18 -5.26 5.85
CA ALA A 32 2.08 -5.49 6.96
C ALA A 32 1.31 -6.12 8.14
N PRO A 33 1.97 -6.95 8.97
CA PRO A 33 1.37 -7.44 10.21
C PRO A 33 0.89 -6.27 11.07
N ALA A 34 -0.27 -6.43 11.69
CA ALA A 34 -0.82 -5.40 12.57
C ALA A 34 0.11 -5.18 13.77
N ARG A 35 0.40 -3.92 14.09
CA ARG A 35 1.30 -3.55 15.18
C ARG A 35 0.58 -2.72 16.23
N THR A 36 0.80 -3.05 17.50
CA THR A 36 0.26 -2.30 18.64
C THR A 36 1.24 -1.22 19.06
N VAL A 37 0.73 -0.01 19.30
CA VAL A 37 1.49 1.15 19.76
C VAL A 37 0.72 1.81 20.90
N THR A 38 1.40 1.99 22.04
CA THR A 38 0.87 2.74 23.17
C THR A 38 0.99 4.24 22.91
N ILE A 39 -0.13 4.95 22.89
CA ILE A 39 -0.17 6.39 22.69
C ILE A 39 0.24 7.07 24.00
N ARG A 40 1.40 7.73 23.98
CA ARG A 40 1.96 8.45 25.15
C ARG A 40 0.95 9.43 25.75
N LYS A 41 0.26 10.18 24.89
CA LYS A 41 -0.77 11.15 25.29
C LYS A 41 -2.10 10.42 25.50
N GLY A 42 -2.25 9.81 26.69
CA GLY A 42 -3.50 9.16 27.11
C GLY A 42 -3.35 7.72 27.57
N GLY A 43 -2.17 7.10 27.39
CA GLY A 43 -1.87 5.78 27.95
C GLY A 43 -2.72 4.64 27.41
N TYR A 44 -3.31 4.80 26.22
CA TYR A 44 -4.12 3.77 25.57
C TYR A 44 -3.43 3.19 24.35
N ASP A 45 -3.75 1.94 24.04
CA ASP A 45 -3.17 1.23 22.91
C ASP A 45 -3.97 1.45 21.63
N MET A 46 -3.23 1.62 20.54
CA MET A 46 -3.73 1.67 19.17
C MET A 46 -3.08 0.56 18.36
N GLU A 47 -3.81 0.02 17.40
CA GLU A 47 -3.30 -0.92 16.41
C GLU A 47 -3.17 -0.20 15.07
N ILE A 48 -2.06 -0.44 14.37
CA ILE A 48 -1.77 0.12 13.05
C ILE A 48 -1.66 -1.03 12.06
N ILE A 49 -2.40 -0.92 10.96
CA ILE A 49 -2.30 -1.81 9.80
C ILE A 49 -1.75 -0.99 8.63
N GLU A 50 -0.58 -1.36 8.13
CA GLU A 50 0.05 -0.67 7.00
C GLU A 50 -0.19 -1.46 5.69
N LEU A 51 -0.69 -0.75 4.68
CA LEU A 51 -0.97 -1.28 3.36
C LEU A 51 0.03 -0.69 2.37
N THR A 52 0.65 -1.53 1.56
CA THR A 52 1.37 -1.10 0.36
C THR A 52 0.47 -1.35 -0.84
N VAL A 53 0.14 -0.29 -1.57
CA VAL A 53 -0.80 -0.33 -2.69
C VAL A 53 -0.18 0.23 -3.96
N GLY A 54 -0.81 -0.05 -5.09
CA GLY A 54 -0.41 0.48 -6.39
C GLY A 54 -1.57 0.57 -7.36
N ASP A 55 -1.34 1.30 -8.44
CA ASP A 55 -2.21 1.37 -9.60
C ASP A 55 -1.36 1.37 -10.88
N GLU A 56 -2.00 1.49 -12.04
CA GLU A 56 -1.34 1.52 -13.34
C GLU A 56 -0.34 2.68 -13.51
N THR A 57 -0.34 3.66 -12.61
CA THR A 57 0.51 4.86 -12.69
C THR A 57 1.69 4.86 -11.73
N LYS A 58 1.55 4.23 -10.55
CA LYS A 58 2.60 4.17 -9.52
C LYS A 58 2.33 3.04 -8.54
N ALA A 59 3.40 2.33 -8.16
CA ALA A 59 3.39 1.31 -7.13
C ALA A 59 4.04 1.82 -5.83
N GLY A 60 3.87 1.07 -4.73
CA GLY A 60 4.59 1.31 -3.48
C GLY A 60 4.03 2.46 -2.64
N PHE A 61 2.81 2.91 -2.89
CA PHE A 61 2.18 3.93 -2.05
C PHE A 61 1.71 3.31 -0.74
N THR A 62 2.11 3.88 0.39
CA THR A 62 1.81 3.34 1.72
C THR A 62 0.62 4.04 2.35
N ILE A 63 -0.31 3.26 2.91
CA ILE A 63 -1.46 3.77 3.66
C ILE A 63 -1.49 3.13 5.05
N SER A 64 -1.44 3.95 6.11
CA SER A 64 -1.57 3.48 7.49
C SER A 64 -3.02 3.60 7.98
N SER A 65 -3.63 2.51 8.39
CA SER A 65 -4.94 2.50 9.03
C SER A 65 -4.81 2.34 10.55
N TRP A 66 -5.43 3.24 11.30
CA TRP A 66 -5.32 3.31 12.76
C TRP A 66 -6.62 2.89 13.43
N HIS A 67 -6.52 1.97 14.37
CA HIS A 67 -7.66 1.38 15.06
C HIS A 67 -7.40 1.35 16.57
N SER A 68 -8.44 1.50 17.39
CA SER A 68 -8.31 1.25 18.85
C SER A 68 -7.93 -0.20 19.08
N ALA A 69 -6.96 -0.48 19.96
CA ALA A 69 -6.62 -1.86 20.31
C ALA A 69 -7.88 -2.65 20.72
N GLN A 70 -7.92 -3.94 20.40
CA GLN A 70 -9.11 -4.74 20.67
C GLN A 70 -9.39 -4.77 22.18
N ASP A 71 -10.53 -4.20 22.58
CA ASP A 71 -11.13 -4.52 23.87
C ASP A 71 -12.11 -5.68 23.62
N PRO A 72 -11.87 -6.87 24.19
CA PRO A 72 -12.78 -8.01 24.07
C PRO A 72 -14.21 -7.70 24.53
N ARG A 73 -14.39 -6.65 25.34
CA ARG A 73 -15.69 -6.20 25.87
C ARG A 73 -16.40 -5.20 24.94
N SER A 74 -15.72 -4.67 23.92
CA SER A 74 -16.31 -3.71 22.99
C SER A 74 -17.23 -4.42 22.00
N LYS A 75 -18.52 -4.07 22.04
CA LYS A 75 -19.52 -4.52 21.04
C LYS A 75 -19.40 -3.79 19.70
N THR A 76 -18.59 -2.72 19.63
CA THR A 76 -18.42 -1.94 18.40
C THR A 76 -17.49 -2.67 17.45
N VAL A 77 -18.08 -3.29 16.44
CA VAL A 77 -17.33 -3.85 15.31
C VAL A 77 -16.73 -2.74 14.48
N ASP A 78 -15.40 -2.70 14.40
CA ASP A 78 -14.71 -1.87 13.43
C ASP A 78 -14.76 -2.55 12.05
N GLN A 79 -15.73 -2.13 11.23
CA GLN A 79 -15.93 -2.65 9.88
C GLN A 79 -14.69 -2.48 9.00
N SER A 80 -13.99 -1.35 9.14
CA SER A 80 -12.77 -1.10 8.35
C SER A 80 -11.69 -2.12 8.68
N ARG A 81 -11.48 -2.41 9.97
CA ARG A 81 -10.56 -3.46 10.42
C ARG A 81 -10.95 -4.84 9.86
N LYS A 82 -12.23 -5.21 9.91
CA LYS A 82 -12.70 -6.50 9.36
C LYS A 82 -12.40 -6.63 7.87
N VAL A 83 -12.65 -5.57 7.10
CA VAL A 83 -12.30 -5.55 5.67
C VAL A 83 -10.80 -5.75 5.50
N LEU A 84 -9.97 -4.98 6.21
CA LEU A 84 -8.51 -5.07 6.14
C LEU A 84 -7.96 -6.46 6.49
N GLN A 85 -8.52 -7.13 7.50
CA GLN A 85 -8.15 -8.50 7.88
C GLN A 85 -8.50 -9.55 6.81
N SER A 86 -9.50 -9.26 5.97
CA SER A 86 -9.90 -10.14 4.86
C SER A 86 -9.07 -9.93 3.59
N LEU A 87 -8.32 -8.82 3.50
CA LEU A 87 -7.57 -8.46 2.30
C LEU A 87 -6.39 -9.40 2.09
N ARG A 88 -6.08 -9.63 0.82
CA ARG A 88 -4.90 -10.38 0.38
C ARG A 88 -4.17 -9.60 -0.71
N PRO A 89 -2.87 -9.85 -0.94
CA PRO A 89 -2.19 -9.38 -2.13
C PRO A 89 -3.00 -9.73 -3.38
N GLN A 90 -3.01 -8.82 -4.37
CA GLN A 90 -3.80 -8.86 -5.61
C GLN A 90 -5.30 -8.49 -5.48
N ASP A 91 -5.85 -8.33 -4.27
CA ASP A 91 -7.20 -7.75 -4.14
C ASP A 91 -7.20 -6.30 -4.66
N ILE A 92 -8.33 -5.85 -5.21
CA ILE A 92 -8.53 -4.46 -5.63
C ILE A 92 -9.57 -3.81 -4.72
N VAL A 93 -9.24 -2.64 -4.20
CA VAL A 93 -10.05 -1.90 -3.23
C VAL A 93 -10.29 -0.47 -3.67
N LEU A 94 -11.48 0.04 -3.37
CA LEU A 94 -11.77 1.46 -3.28
C LEU A 94 -11.52 1.91 -1.84
N ILE A 95 -10.63 2.88 -1.68
CA ILE A 95 -10.35 3.52 -0.40
C ILE A 95 -10.81 4.97 -0.49
N GLU A 96 -11.83 5.32 0.28
CA GLU A 96 -12.40 6.65 0.29
C GLU A 96 -11.85 7.48 1.46
N ARG A 97 -11.64 8.78 1.21
CA ARG A 97 -11.21 9.75 2.21
C ARG A 97 -9.89 9.36 2.88
N VAL A 98 -8.90 8.98 2.07
CA VAL A 98 -7.52 8.80 2.53
C VAL A 98 -6.93 10.17 2.82
N ALA A 99 -6.57 10.45 4.07
CA ALA A 99 -5.86 11.67 4.42
C ALA A 99 -4.42 11.57 3.93
N LEU A 100 -3.95 12.59 3.23
CA LEU A 100 -2.57 12.68 2.78
C LEU A 100 -1.73 13.43 3.80
N SER A 101 -0.57 12.88 4.11
CA SER A 101 0.42 13.49 4.98
C SER A 101 1.81 13.33 4.35
N SER A 102 2.77 14.09 4.86
CA SER A 102 4.15 13.99 4.42
C SER A 102 5.12 13.85 5.59
N PHE A 103 6.16 13.07 5.37
CA PHE A 103 7.24 12.87 6.34
C PHE A 103 8.55 12.67 5.57
N ARG A 104 9.58 13.45 5.95
CA ARG A 104 10.90 13.43 5.27
C ARG A 104 10.79 13.54 3.74
N GLY A 105 9.91 14.42 3.25
CA GLY A 105 9.69 14.64 1.82
C GLY A 105 8.86 13.58 1.08
N ALA A 106 8.53 12.46 1.73
CA ALA A 106 7.68 11.42 1.16
C ALA A 106 6.21 11.64 1.54
N VAL A 107 5.30 11.39 0.59
CA VAL A 107 3.85 11.47 0.80
C VAL A 107 3.28 10.09 1.01
N PHE A 108 2.45 9.94 2.05
CA PHE A 108 1.77 8.71 2.40
C PHE A 108 0.30 9.00 2.74
N GLY A 109 -0.51 7.94 2.70
CA GLY A 109 -1.90 7.98 3.13
C GLY A 109 -2.06 7.54 4.57
N GLN A 110 -3.10 8.06 5.22
CA GLN A 110 -3.55 7.56 6.52
C GLN A 110 -5.07 7.58 6.62
N SER A 111 -5.63 6.67 7.41
CA SER A 111 -7.05 6.71 7.76
C SER A 111 -7.36 7.98 8.58
N LEU A 112 -8.51 8.60 8.32
CA LEU A 112 -9.00 9.70 9.13
C LEU A 112 -9.33 9.24 10.55
N ASN A 113 -8.96 10.07 11.53
CA ASN A 113 -9.25 9.81 12.93
C ASN A 113 -10.76 9.95 13.20
N ARG A 114 -11.42 8.80 13.45
CA ARG A 114 -12.85 8.70 13.77
C ARG A 114 -13.32 9.65 14.89
N LYS A 115 -12.47 9.95 15.87
CA LYS A 115 -12.82 10.84 16.99
C LYS A 115 -12.76 12.32 16.60
N ALA A 116 -11.97 12.67 15.59
CA ALA A 116 -11.76 14.04 15.16
C ALA A 116 -12.68 14.45 14.01
N THR A 117 -13.06 13.50 13.14
CA THR A 117 -13.86 13.77 11.95
C THR A 117 -15.14 12.95 11.93
N LYS A 118 -16.28 13.60 11.63
CA LYS A 118 -17.56 12.89 11.37
C LYS A 118 -17.46 11.94 10.18
N ASN A 119 -16.56 12.24 9.25
CA ASN A 119 -16.27 11.42 8.08
C ASN A 119 -15.13 10.46 8.37
N THR A 120 -15.31 9.18 8.04
CA THR A 120 -14.31 8.13 8.26
C THR A 120 -13.79 7.62 6.93
N THR A 121 -12.53 7.18 6.90
CA THR A 121 -12.00 6.44 5.76
C THR A 121 -12.76 5.12 5.62
N ALA A 122 -13.16 4.78 4.40
CA ALA A 122 -13.91 3.57 4.09
C ALA A 122 -13.10 2.70 3.12
N PHE A 123 -13.18 1.38 3.31
CA PHE A 123 -12.53 0.38 2.48
C PHE A 123 -13.61 -0.51 1.88
N THR A 124 -13.72 -0.51 0.55
CA THR A 124 -14.67 -1.34 -0.20
C THR A 124 -13.89 -2.25 -1.12
N VAL A 125 -14.08 -3.57 -1.00
CA VAL A 125 -13.45 -4.53 -1.91
C VAL A 125 -14.21 -4.51 -3.23
N LEU A 126 -13.49 -4.26 -4.33
CA LEU A 126 -14.05 -4.27 -5.69
C LEU A 126 -13.74 -5.58 -6.42
N HIS A 127 -12.62 -6.22 -6.10
CA HIS A 127 -12.22 -7.48 -6.72
C HIS A 127 -11.38 -8.33 -5.76
N LYS A 128 -11.70 -9.63 -5.69
CA LYS A 128 -10.92 -10.65 -4.96
C LYS A 128 -10.17 -11.53 -5.96
N ALA A 129 -8.85 -11.58 -5.86
CA ALA A 129 -8.02 -12.29 -6.84
C ALA A 129 -8.18 -13.83 -6.81
N HIS A 130 -8.62 -14.37 -5.67
CA HIS A 130 -8.68 -15.82 -5.42
C HIS A 130 -10.09 -16.41 -5.48
N GLU A 131 -11.09 -15.63 -5.87
CA GLU A 131 -12.46 -16.11 -6.05
C GLU A 131 -12.62 -16.55 -7.51
N PHE A 132 -12.47 -17.85 -7.75
CA PHE A 132 -12.36 -18.45 -9.10
C PHE A 132 -13.64 -18.31 -9.93
N ARG A 133 -14.79 -18.10 -9.29
CA ARG A 133 -16.06 -17.72 -9.89
C ARG A 133 -16.92 -17.13 -8.80
N SER A 134 -17.33 -15.88 -8.96
CA SER A 134 -18.66 -15.47 -8.53
C SER A 134 -18.95 -14.06 -9.06
N ASP A 135 -20.03 -13.95 -9.83
CA ASP A 135 -20.79 -12.74 -10.12
C ASP A 135 -21.36 -12.08 -8.84
N SER A 136 -20.59 -11.98 -7.76
CA SER A 136 -21.14 -11.61 -6.46
C SER A 136 -20.22 -10.74 -5.62
N VAL A 137 -19.86 -9.57 -6.16
CA VAL A 137 -19.69 -8.38 -5.32
C VAL A 137 -20.35 -7.22 -6.07
N GLN A 138 -21.59 -6.94 -5.72
CA GLN A 138 -22.26 -5.63 -5.85
C GLN A 138 -21.69 -4.73 -6.96
N GLN A 139 -21.91 -5.11 -8.22
CA GLN A 139 -21.96 -4.16 -9.33
C GLN A 139 -23.27 -3.33 -9.21
N SER A 140 -23.53 -2.77 -8.02
CA SER A 140 -24.45 -1.65 -7.88
C SER A 140 -23.81 -0.52 -8.67
N SER A 141 -24.29 -0.27 -9.89
CA SER A 141 -23.79 0.68 -10.90
C SER A 141 -22.68 1.58 -10.36
N LEU A 142 -21.44 1.12 -10.43
CA LEU A 142 -20.32 1.98 -10.05
C LEU A 142 -20.32 3.13 -11.06
N PRO A 143 -19.98 4.37 -10.65
CA PRO A 143 -19.82 5.44 -11.61
C PRO A 143 -18.86 5.02 -12.73
N PRO A 144 -19.13 5.32 -14.02
CA PRO A 144 -18.31 4.84 -15.14
C PRO A 144 -16.81 5.14 -14.97
N ALA A 145 -16.46 6.29 -14.37
CA ALA A 145 -15.08 6.65 -14.09
C ALA A 145 -14.36 5.67 -13.13
N ILE A 146 -15.07 5.09 -12.17
CA ILE A 146 -14.54 4.08 -11.25
C ILE A 146 -14.39 2.74 -11.98
N GLU A 147 -15.34 2.37 -12.83
CA GLU A 147 -15.28 1.14 -13.63
C GLU A 147 -14.09 1.13 -14.59
N HIS A 148 -13.91 2.21 -15.39
CA HIS A 148 -12.76 2.35 -16.27
C HIS A 148 -11.42 2.36 -15.52
N LYS A 149 -11.40 2.90 -14.30
CA LYS A 149 -10.21 2.85 -13.44
C LYS A 149 -9.97 1.44 -12.91
N LEU A 150 -11.01 0.75 -12.46
CA LEU A 150 -10.96 -0.61 -11.95
C LEU A 150 -10.38 -1.56 -13.01
N GLU A 151 -10.81 -1.45 -14.26
CA GLU A 151 -10.31 -2.32 -15.34
C GLU A 151 -8.81 -2.11 -15.58
N ARG A 152 -8.34 -0.86 -15.63
CA ARG A 152 -6.90 -0.56 -15.75
C ARG A 152 -6.08 -1.07 -14.58
N VAL A 153 -6.61 -0.95 -13.36
CA VAL A 153 -5.96 -1.48 -12.16
C VAL A 153 -5.93 -3.01 -12.19
N ARG A 154 -6.98 -3.66 -12.67
CA ARG A 154 -7.06 -5.12 -12.82
C ARG A 154 -6.00 -5.65 -13.77
N GLU A 155 -5.86 -5.04 -14.93
CA GLU A 155 -4.81 -5.37 -15.89
C GLU A 155 -3.41 -5.20 -15.26
N TRP A 156 -3.18 -4.07 -14.58
CA TRP A 156 -1.92 -3.81 -13.89
C TRP A 156 -1.62 -4.82 -12.78
N VAL A 157 -2.59 -5.15 -11.91
CA VAL A 157 -2.42 -6.12 -10.83
C VAL A 157 -2.06 -7.50 -11.38
N SER A 158 -2.75 -7.95 -12.44
CA SER A 158 -2.52 -9.26 -13.05
C SER A 158 -1.09 -9.41 -13.61
N SER A 159 -0.50 -8.32 -14.09
CA SER A 159 0.84 -8.31 -14.67
C SER A 159 1.96 -8.02 -13.65
N PHE A 160 1.70 -7.22 -12.62
CA PHE A 160 2.71 -6.71 -11.69
C PHE A 160 2.73 -7.38 -10.30
N VAL A 161 1.58 -7.81 -9.77
CA VAL A 161 1.49 -8.36 -8.39
C VAL A 161 1.39 -9.89 -8.40
N GLY A 162 0.87 -10.49 -9.47
CA GLY A 162 0.68 -11.94 -9.61
C GLY A 162 1.97 -12.73 -9.97
N PRO A 163 1.90 -14.08 -10.02
CA PRO A 163 3.04 -14.94 -10.39
C PRO A 163 3.66 -14.62 -11.76
N SER A 164 2.87 -14.04 -12.67
CA SER A 164 3.33 -13.57 -13.98
C SER A 164 4.35 -12.44 -13.89
N ALA A 165 4.32 -11.62 -12.84
CA ALA A 165 5.34 -10.60 -12.58
C ALA A 165 6.71 -11.22 -12.29
N LYS A 166 6.75 -12.31 -11.52
CA LYS A 166 7.97 -13.09 -11.27
C LYS A 166 8.51 -13.71 -12.56
N ARG A 167 7.61 -14.23 -13.41
CA ARG A 167 7.99 -14.78 -14.72
C ARG A 167 8.59 -13.70 -15.62
N LYS A 168 8.03 -12.49 -15.67
CA LYS A 168 8.57 -11.39 -16.50
C LYS A 168 9.92 -10.87 -15.99
N ALA A 169 10.14 -10.82 -14.67
CA ALA A 169 11.44 -10.48 -14.08
C ALA A 169 12.51 -11.56 -14.34
N GLN A 170 12.12 -12.82 -14.51
CA GLN A 170 13.04 -13.92 -14.88
C GLN A 170 13.27 -14.04 -16.39
N HIS A 171 12.34 -13.57 -17.22
CA HIS A 171 12.41 -13.68 -18.67
C HIS A 171 13.08 -12.50 -19.37
N GLU A 172 13.53 -11.48 -18.64
CA GLU A 172 14.39 -10.45 -19.21
C GLU A 172 15.77 -11.09 -19.45
N PRO A 173 16.17 -11.38 -20.70
CA PRO A 173 17.49 -11.91 -20.95
C PRO A 173 18.47 -10.80 -20.58
N LEU A 174 19.38 -11.10 -19.66
CA LEU A 174 20.59 -10.31 -19.47
C LEU A 174 21.17 -10.00 -20.85
N SER A 175 21.12 -8.72 -21.23
CA SER A 175 21.71 -8.25 -22.47
C SER A 175 23.16 -8.73 -22.48
N HIS A 176 23.50 -9.53 -23.49
CA HIS A 176 24.84 -10.07 -23.69
C HIS A 176 25.79 -8.92 -24.02
N ALA A 177 26.27 -8.24 -22.99
CA ALA A 177 27.39 -7.32 -23.07
C ALA A 177 28.68 -8.14 -23.12
N GLY A 178 29.16 -8.37 -24.34
CA GLY A 178 30.58 -8.49 -24.68
C GLY A 178 31.38 -9.59 -23.99
N GLN A 179 31.56 -10.71 -24.69
CA GLN A 179 32.70 -11.60 -24.46
C GLN A 179 34.02 -10.80 -24.59
N LYS A 180 34.73 -10.60 -23.47
CA LYS A 180 36.18 -10.35 -23.49
C LYS A 180 36.89 -11.49 -22.78
N LYS A 181 37.80 -12.10 -23.53
CA LYS A 181 38.69 -13.20 -23.17
C LYS A 181 39.55 -12.86 -21.95
N GLY A 182 39.53 -13.76 -20.97
CA GLY A 182 40.69 -14.35 -20.31
C GLY A 182 41.71 -13.46 -19.59
N ARG A 183 41.74 -13.57 -18.25
CA ARG A 183 42.98 -13.86 -17.51
C ARG A 183 42.66 -14.44 -16.13
N LYS A 184 43.19 -15.64 -15.86
CA LYS A 184 43.22 -16.27 -14.53
C LYS A 184 44.33 -15.61 -13.70
N HIS A 185 44.04 -15.25 -12.45
CA HIS A 185 44.95 -15.29 -11.29
C HIS A 185 44.05 -15.04 -10.05
N ALA A 186 43.84 -16.06 -9.22
CA ALA A 186 44.55 -16.31 -7.96
C ALA A 186 43.72 -15.79 -6.76
N LEU A 187 43.41 -16.73 -5.86
CA LEU A 187 42.72 -16.58 -4.58
C LEU A 187 43.53 -15.72 -3.59
N THR A 188 42.89 -15.40 -2.45
CA THR A 188 43.37 -14.73 -1.22
C THR A 188 43.65 -13.22 -1.38
N GLU A 189 43.18 -12.30 -0.55
CA GLU A 189 42.86 -12.32 0.88
C GLU A 189 41.95 -11.12 1.24
N ASP A 190 41.20 -11.27 2.33
CA ASP A 190 40.32 -10.26 2.94
C ASP A 190 41.05 -8.94 3.26
N PHE A 191 40.50 -7.82 2.82
CA PHE A 191 40.92 -6.48 3.29
C PHE A 191 39.72 -5.76 3.89
N LEU A 192 39.59 -5.86 5.22
CA LEU A 192 38.72 -4.99 6.01
C LEU A 192 39.41 -3.63 6.22
N PRO A 193 38.66 -2.51 6.23
CA PRO A 193 39.19 -1.17 6.47
C PRO A 193 39.69 -0.99 7.91
N ALA A 194 40.72 -0.15 8.08
CA ALA A 194 41.59 -0.04 9.25
C ALA A 194 41.00 0.61 10.53
N ASP A 195 39.68 0.85 10.61
CA ASP A 195 39.08 1.68 11.67
C ASP A 195 38.01 0.94 12.50
N SER A 196 38.21 -0.32 12.87
CA SER A 196 37.19 -1.05 13.65
C SER A 196 37.71 -2.12 14.62
N GLN A 197 38.67 -1.80 15.49
CA GLN A 197 38.82 -2.53 16.76
C GLN A 197 39.03 -1.57 17.95
N PRO A 198 38.43 -1.87 19.12
CA PRO A 198 38.44 -1.03 20.33
C PRO A 198 39.77 -1.04 21.09
#